data_AF-A0A372NZ81-F1
#
_entry.id   AF-A0A372NZ81-F1
#
_cell.length_a   1.000
_cell.length_b   1.000
_cell.length_c   1.000
_cell.angle_alpha   90.00
_cell.angle_beta   90.00
_cell.angle_gamma   90.00
#
_symmetry.space_group_name_H-M   'P 1'
#
loop_
_entity.id
_entity.type
_entity.pdbx_description
1 polymer ?
#
loop_
_entity_poly.entity_id
_entity_poly.type
_entity_poly.pdbx_seq_one_letter_code
_entity_poly.pdbx_strand_id
1 'polypeptide(L)'
;MIGGVTYIDSFLPAADALFSYLNEQVDWDVSMSARKTASYGVAYNYSQMSYPYRQMPDALEEICQTINKTIGFKPNNCLINYYGDGSSKMGFHADQTDILDKGTGVVIVSLGAARVLRFKNITDNDNLVDYKLASGSLLYMDQDVQAKWLHAIPKSDDVQPRISLTFRKILSA
;
A
#
# COMPACT_ATOMS: atom_id res chain seq x y z
N MET A 1 -18.44 -1.66 8.15
CA MET A 1 -17.64 -1.42 6.93
C MET A 1 -17.40 0.08 6.80
N ILE A 2 -16.20 0.49 6.39
CA ILE A 2 -15.87 1.90 6.20
C ILE A 2 -16.36 2.34 4.81
N GLY A 3 -17.16 3.41 4.74
CA GLY A 3 -17.53 4.00 3.46
C GLY A 3 -16.29 4.55 2.75
N GLY A 4 -16.18 4.34 1.43
CA GLY A 4 -14.99 4.72 0.66
C GLY A 4 -13.87 3.68 0.65
N VAL A 5 -14.04 2.54 1.36
CA VAL A 5 -13.13 1.39 1.30
C VAL A 5 -13.71 0.29 0.42
N THR A 6 -12.89 -0.26 -0.48
CA THR A 6 -13.20 -1.46 -1.26
C THR A 6 -12.14 -2.53 -0.99
N TYR A 7 -12.56 -3.76 -0.69
CA TYR A 7 -11.65 -4.91 -0.49
C TYR A 7 -11.99 -6.02 -1.47
N ILE A 8 -10.97 -6.56 -2.13
CA ILE A 8 -11.06 -7.67 -3.09
C ILE A 8 -10.02 -8.71 -2.68
N ASP A 9 -10.49 -9.88 -2.23
CA ASP A 9 -9.62 -10.91 -1.66
C ASP A 9 -8.69 -11.58 -2.70
N SER A 10 -9.23 -11.91 -3.87
CA SER A 10 -8.52 -12.60 -4.95
C SER A 10 -8.27 -11.67 -6.14
N PHE A 11 -7.59 -10.56 -5.91
CA PHE A 11 -7.30 -9.58 -6.97
C PHE A 11 -6.15 -10.02 -7.88
N LEU A 12 -5.07 -10.56 -7.31
CA LEU A 12 -3.88 -10.96 -8.04
C LEU A 12 -3.61 -12.47 -7.88
N PRO A 13 -3.85 -13.30 -8.92
CA PRO A 13 -3.70 -14.76 -8.82
C PRO A 13 -2.24 -15.24 -8.73
N ALA A 14 -1.27 -14.47 -9.25
CA ALA A 14 0.15 -14.84 -9.27
C ALA A 14 0.97 -14.14 -8.17
N ALA A 15 0.39 -13.99 -6.97
CA ALA A 15 0.98 -13.21 -5.88
C ALA A 15 2.34 -13.74 -5.38
N ASP A 16 2.53 -15.06 -5.32
CA ASP A 16 3.76 -15.67 -4.79
C ASP A 16 4.96 -15.48 -5.73
N ALA A 17 4.74 -15.62 -7.04
CA ALA A 17 5.78 -15.37 -8.04
C ALA A 17 6.24 -13.91 -8.02
N LEU A 18 5.29 -12.97 -7.91
CA LEU A 18 5.59 -11.56 -7.77
C LEU A 18 6.31 -11.24 -6.46
N PHE A 19 5.91 -11.88 -5.35
CA PHE A 19 6.60 -11.73 -4.07
C PHE A 19 8.08 -12.09 -4.20
N SER A 20 8.40 -13.28 -4.73
CA SER A 20 9.78 -13.73 -4.90
C SER A 20 10.57 -12.79 -5.81
N TYR A 21 10.00 -12.40 -6.96
CA TYR A 21 10.63 -11.46 -7.87
C TYR A 21 10.97 -10.13 -7.19
N LEU A 22 10.02 -9.50 -6.48
CA LEU A 22 10.27 -8.22 -5.83
C LEU A 22 11.23 -8.34 -4.65
N ASN A 23 11.17 -9.42 -3.88
CA ASN A 23 12.08 -9.63 -2.77
C ASN A 23 13.55 -9.69 -3.22
N GLU A 24 13.80 -10.30 -4.39
CA GLU A 24 15.15 -10.47 -4.95
C GLU A 24 15.63 -9.27 -5.78
N GLN A 25 14.74 -8.64 -6.56
CA GLN A 25 15.14 -7.67 -7.59
C GLN A 25 15.03 -6.20 -7.14
N VAL A 26 14.29 -5.92 -6.06
CA VAL A 26 14.14 -4.54 -5.58
C VAL A 26 15.39 -4.11 -4.83
N ASP A 27 15.96 -2.97 -5.25
CA ASP A 27 16.97 -2.25 -4.49
C ASP A 27 16.32 -1.54 -3.29
N TRP A 28 16.39 -2.20 -2.14
CA TRP A 28 15.71 -1.79 -0.92
C TRP A 28 16.45 -0.67 -0.18
N ASP A 29 15.73 0.41 0.12
CA ASP A 29 16.10 1.36 1.15
C ASP A 29 15.91 0.74 2.53
N VAL A 30 16.99 0.68 3.30
CA VAL A 30 17.07 0.07 4.63
C VAL A 30 17.27 1.11 5.74
N SER A 31 17.09 2.40 5.44
CA SER A 31 17.23 3.49 6.41
C SER A 31 16.24 3.41 7.58
N MET A 32 15.07 2.80 7.36
CA MET A 32 14.06 2.56 8.39
C MET A 32 14.28 1.22 9.10
N SER A 33 14.33 1.23 10.43
CA SER A 33 14.54 0.01 11.22
C SER A 33 13.32 -0.94 11.22
N ALA A 34 12.11 -0.41 11.04
CA ALA A 34 10.88 -1.18 11.16
C ALA A 34 10.50 -1.92 9.87
N ARG A 35 10.98 -1.49 8.71
CA ARG A 35 10.62 -2.01 7.38
C ARG A 35 11.61 -1.50 6.33
N LYS A 36 11.70 -2.18 5.18
CA LYS A 36 12.44 -1.68 4.02
C LYS A 36 11.49 -1.06 3.02
N THR A 37 11.96 -0.13 2.19
CA THR A 37 11.13 0.59 1.24
C THR A 37 11.77 0.74 -0.13
N ALA A 38 10.95 0.94 -1.16
CA ALA A 38 11.38 1.35 -2.49
C ALA A 38 10.22 2.07 -3.18
N SER A 39 10.49 2.92 -4.16
CA SER A 39 9.42 3.55 -4.95
C SER A 39 9.71 3.51 -6.45
N TYR A 40 8.67 3.31 -7.24
CA TYR A 40 8.69 3.26 -8.69
C TYR A 40 7.59 4.15 -9.28
N GLY A 41 7.78 4.57 -10.52
CA GLY A 41 6.96 5.55 -11.21
C GLY A 41 7.39 6.99 -10.92
N VAL A 42 6.42 7.90 -10.94
CA VAL A 42 6.59 9.32 -10.58
C VAL A 42 7.26 9.43 -9.21
N ALA A 43 8.15 10.41 -9.09
CA ALA A 43 8.90 10.69 -7.86
C ALA A 43 7.96 10.82 -6.65
N TYR A 44 8.41 10.30 -5.51
CA TYR A 44 7.66 10.34 -4.25
C TYR A 44 8.43 11.19 -3.24
N ASN A 45 7.98 12.41 -2.99
CA ASN A 45 8.66 13.39 -2.13
C ASN A 45 7.79 13.81 -0.94
N TYR A 46 7.14 12.84 -0.32
CA TYR A 46 6.08 13.05 0.66
C TYR A 46 6.33 12.22 1.91
N SER A 47 5.65 12.55 3.01
CA SER A 47 5.76 11.82 4.28
C SER A 47 7.22 11.66 4.78
N GLN A 48 8.04 12.70 4.62
CA GLN A 48 9.47 12.72 4.99
C GLN A 48 10.35 11.72 4.21
N MET A 49 9.84 11.16 3.11
CA MET A 49 10.58 10.30 2.20
C MET A 49 10.84 11.06 0.89
N SER A 50 11.99 10.81 0.26
CA SER A 50 12.30 11.33 -1.07
C SER A 50 12.86 10.22 -1.93
N TYR A 51 12.08 9.83 -2.93
CA TYR A 51 12.48 8.89 -3.97
C TYR A 51 12.38 9.59 -5.33
N PRO A 52 13.46 9.55 -6.13
CA PRO A 52 13.41 10.07 -7.48
C PRO A 52 12.48 9.23 -8.34
N TYR A 53 12.16 9.74 -9.54
CA TYR A 53 11.52 8.92 -10.57
C TYR A 53 12.35 7.65 -10.81
N ARG A 54 11.67 6.50 -10.88
CA ARG A 54 12.24 5.24 -11.34
C ARG A 54 11.25 4.60 -12.30
N GLN A 55 11.73 4.06 -13.41
CA GLN A 55 10.85 3.36 -14.34
C GLN A 55 10.12 2.22 -13.62
N MET A 56 8.80 2.14 -13.81
CA MET A 56 8.01 1.07 -13.23
C MET A 56 8.33 -0.25 -13.95
N PRO A 57 8.70 -1.33 -13.22
CA PRO A 57 8.89 -2.64 -13.84
C PRO A 57 7.60 -3.14 -14.49
N ASP A 58 7.71 -3.93 -15.56
CA ASP A 58 6.56 -4.43 -16.32
C ASP A 58 5.53 -5.13 -15.42
N ALA A 59 6.00 -5.90 -14.45
CA ALA A 59 5.14 -6.57 -13.46
C ALA A 59 4.27 -5.60 -12.64
N LEU A 60 4.76 -4.38 -12.33
CA LEU A 60 3.98 -3.36 -11.64
C LEU A 60 3.07 -2.59 -12.61
N GLU A 61 3.48 -2.41 -13.87
CA GLU A 61 2.63 -1.81 -14.91
C GLU A 61 1.40 -2.66 -15.23
N GLU A 62 1.54 -3.99 -15.28
CA GLU A 62 0.42 -4.92 -15.43
C GLU A 62 -0.60 -4.79 -14.30
N ILE A 63 -0.12 -4.63 -13.06
CA ILE A 63 -0.97 -4.36 -11.89
C ILE A 63 -1.66 -3.01 -12.06
N CYS A 64 -0.96 -1.96 -12.50
CA CYS A 64 -1.56 -0.65 -12.74
C CYS A 64 -2.67 -0.71 -13.79
N GLN A 65 -2.51 -1.50 -14.86
CA GLN A 65 -3.56 -1.72 -15.86
C GLN A 65 -4.77 -2.44 -15.26
N THR A 66 -4.54 -3.42 -14.39
CA THR A 66 -5.60 -4.17 -13.71
C THR A 66 -6.35 -3.28 -12.72
N ILE A 67 -5.63 -2.48 -11.93
CA ILE A 67 -6.21 -1.45 -11.04
C ILE A 67 -7.08 -0.48 -11.84
N ASN A 68 -6.63 -0.03 -13.02
CA ASN A 68 -7.42 0.86 -13.87
C ASN A 68 -8.76 0.25 -14.28
N LYS A 69 -8.77 -1.03 -14.67
CA LYS A 69 -10.00 -1.75 -15.04
C LYS A 69 -10.95 -1.96 -13.86
N THR A 70 -10.40 -2.18 -12.66
CA THR A 70 -11.18 -2.54 -11.47
C THR A 70 -11.66 -1.34 -10.65
N ILE A 71 -10.79 -0.34 -10.47
CA ILE A 71 -11.02 0.82 -9.59
C ILE A 71 -11.35 2.09 -10.41
N GLY A 72 -10.97 2.16 -11.68
CA GLY A 72 -11.32 3.26 -12.57
C GLY A 72 -10.25 4.34 -12.72
N PHE A 73 -9.03 4.14 -12.20
CA PHE A 73 -7.88 5.01 -12.51
C PHE A 73 -6.59 4.21 -12.65
N LYS A 74 -5.68 4.64 -13.54
CA LYS A 74 -4.35 4.05 -13.69
C LYS A 74 -3.35 4.76 -12.78
N PRO A 75 -2.77 4.09 -11.76
CA PRO A 75 -1.70 4.67 -10.94
C PRO A 75 -0.47 5.04 -11.78
N ASN A 76 0.32 5.99 -11.28
CA ASN A 76 1.60 6.39 -11.86
C ASN A 76 2.75 6.35 -10.83
N ASN A 77 2.48 5.95 -9.59
CA ASN A 77 3.46 5.74 -8.54
C ASN A 77 3.10 4.47 -7.75
N CYS A 78 4.13 3.75 -7.29
CA CYS A 78 4.03 2.67 -6.33
C CYS A 78 5.10 2.88 -5.24
N LEU A 79 4.68 2.97 -3.98
CA LEU A 79 5.57 2.84 -2.82
C LEU A 79 5.47 1.42 -2.29
N ILE A 80 6.60 0.73 -2.26
CA ILE A 80 6.73 -0.64 -1.77
C ILE A 80 7.22 -0.61 -0.34
N ASN A 81 6.57 -1.36 0.54
CA ASN A 81 7.01 -1.59 1.91
C ASN A 81 7.21 -3.08 2.15
N TYR A 82 8.40 -3.47 2.59
CA TYR A 82 8.74 -4.83 2.99
C TYR A 82 8.79 -4.95 4.52
N TYR A 83 7.93 -5.80 5.06
CA TYR A 83 7.84 -6.15 6.47
C TYR A 83 8.48 -7.53 6.62
N GLY A 84 9.61 -7.62 7.34
CA GLY A 84 10.39 -8.85 7.40
C GLY A 84 9.70 -9.96 8.19
N ASP A 85 8.97 -9.58 9.22
CA ASP A 85 8.18 -10.46 10.08
C ASP A 85 7.06 -9.64 10.75
N GLY A 86 6.45 -10.20 11.79
CA GLY A 86 5.40 -9.56 12.58
C GLY A 86 5.91 -8.55 13.62
N SER A 87 7.22 -8.43 13.82
CA SER A 87 7.80 -7.36 14.63
C SER A 87 7.78 -6.01 13.88
N SER A 88 7.86 -6.06 12.55
CA SER A 88 7.67 -4.91 11.66
C SER A 88 6.26 -4.33 11.81
N LYS A 89 6.16 -3.01 11.95
CA LYS A 89 4.91 -2.30 12.21
C LYS A 89 4.87 -0.93 11.53
N MET A 90 3.67 -0.37 11.44
CA MET A 90 3.43 1.01 11.04
C MET A 90 2.35 1.61 11.93
N GLY A 91 2.66 2.71 12.60
CA GLY A 91 1.73 3.37 13.52
C GLY A 91 0.52 3.96 12.78
N PHE A 92 -0.49 4.39 13.54
CA PHE A 92 -1.66 5.06 12.98
C PHE A 92 -1.26 6.33 12.22
N HIS A 93 -1.65 6.41 10.95
CA HIS A 93 -1.43 7.55 10.07
C HIS A 93 -2.56 7.62 9.03
N ALA A 94 -2.62 8.73 8.31
CA ALA A 94 -3.39 8.86 7.07
C ALA A 94 -2.40 9.13 5.93
N ASP A 95 -2.74 8.69 4.73
CA ASP A 95 -1.97 9.03 3.53
C ASP A 95 -2.15 10.50 3.17
N GLN A 96 -1.09 11.12 2.62
CA GLN A 96 -1.16 12.47 2.08
C GLN A 96 -2.06 12.49 0.82
N THR A 97 -3.06 13.38 0.78
CA THR A 97 -4.05 13.43 -0.32
C THR A 97 -3.93 14.64 -1.23
N ASP A 98 -3.27 15.72 -0.81
CA ASP A 98 -3.00 16.93 -1.59
C ASP A 98 -2.14 16.67 -2.84
N ILE A 99 -1.48 15.53 -2.87
CA ILE A 99 -0.61 15.06 -3.95
C ILE A 99 -1.36 14.22 -4.97
N LEU A 100 -2.58 13.79 -4.65
CA LEU A 100 -3.34 12.83 -5.44
C LEU A 100 -4.18 13.56 -6.49
N ASP A 101 -4.32 12.94 -7.65
CA ASP A 101 -5.24 13.42 -8.68
C ASP A 101 -6.69 13.36 -8.17
N LYS A 102 -7.52 14.31 -8.61
CA LYS A 102 -8.89 14.45 -8.11
C LYS A 102 -9.71 13.21 -8.47
N GLY A 103 -10.51 12.72 -7.51
CA GLY A 103 -11.36 11.54 -7.71
C GLY A 103 -10.60 10.21 -7.70
N THR A 104 -9.32 10.21 -7.35
CA THR A 104 -8.51 9.00 -7.13
C THR A 104 -8.35 8.72 -5.63
N GLY A 105 -7.54 7.72 -5.28
CA GLY A 105 -7.23 7.40 -3.90
C GLY A 105 -5.97 6.54 -3.80
N VAL A 106 -5.90 5.71 -2.76
CA VAL A 106 -4.78 4.84 -2.48
C VAL A 106 -5.20 3.39 -2.65
N VAL A 107 -4.43 2.63 -3.41
CA VAL A 107 -4.66 1.18 -3.61
C VAL A 107 -3.50 0.42 -2.99
N ILE A 108 -3.81 -0.55 -2.12
CA ILE A 108 -2.85 -1.46 -1.51
C ILE A 108 -3.05 -2.84 -2.12
N VAL A 109 -2.02 -3.39 -2.76
CA VAL A 109 -1.95 -4.81 -3.11
C VAL A 109 -0.99 -5.50 -2.13
N SER A 110 -1.43 -6.58 -1.50
CA SER A 110 -0.64 -7.29 -0.48
C SER A 110 -0.09 -8.61 -1.02
N LEU A 111 1.17 -8.91 -0.73
CA LEU A 111 1.84 -10.15 -1.13
C LEU A 111 2.50 -10.81 0.08
N GLY A 112 2.53 -12.14 0.08
CA GLY A 112 3.14 -12.93 1.16
C GLY A 112 2.25 -13.01 2.40
N ALA A 113 2.85 -12.91 3.57
CA ALA A 113 2.17 -13.15 4.84
C ALA A 113 1.01 -12.17 5.09
N ALA A 114 -0.13 -12.70 5.57
CA ALA A 114 -1.30 -11.87 5.83
C ALA A 114 -1.06 -10.94 7.03
N ARG A 115 -1.50 -9.68 6.93
CA ARG A 115 -1.45 -8.72 8.05
C ARG A 115 -2.76 -7.97 8.20
N VAL A 116 -3.06 -7.58 9.43
CA VAL A 116 -4.20 -6.71 9.71
C VAL A 116 -3.82 -5.27 9.37
N LEU A 117 -4.65 -4.63 8.54
CA LEU A 117 -4.73 -3.18 8.45
C LEU A 117 -5.85 -2.72 9.37
N ARG A 118 -5.46 -2.07 10.47
CA ARG A 118 -6.38 -1.57 11.49
C ARG A 118 -6.69 -0.11 11.24
N PHE A 119 -7.96 0.22 11.13
CA PHE A 119 -8.47 1.57 11.05
C PHE A 119 -8.93 2.07 12.42
N LYS A 120 -8.78 3.38 12.66
CA LYS A 120 -9.28 4.09 13.83
C LYS A 120 -9.94 5.39 13.38
N ASN A 121 -11.20 5.61 13.78
CA ASN A 121 -11.88 6.85 13.45
C ASN A 121 -11.25 8.03 14.21
N ILE A 122 -11.07 9.19 13.55
CA ILE A 122 -10.42 10.34 14.17
C ILE A 122 -11.29 11.06 15.21
N THR A 123 -12.62 10.95 15.08
CA THR A 123 -13.60 11.58 15.99
C THR A 123 -14.08 10.63 17.09
N ASP A 124 -13.88 9.32 16.90
CA ASP A 124 -14.25 8.27 17.85
C ASP A 124 -13.10 7.26 17.95
N ASN A 125 -12.20 7.47 18.90
CA ASN A 125 -10.98 6.66 19.02
C ASN A 125 -11.24 5.20 19.40
N ASP A 126 -12.44 4.87 19.92
CA ASP A 126 -12.82 3.50 20.28
C ASP A 126 -13.39 2.73 19.07
N ASN A 127 -13.71 3.44 18.00
CA ASN A 127 -14.17 2.85 16.74
C ASN A 127 -12.99 2.32 15.92
N LEU A 128 -12.71 1.03 16.11
CA LEU A 128 -11.70 0.28 15.39
C LEU A 128 -12.33 -0.68 14.38
N VAL A 129 -11.77 -0.72 13.17
CA VAL A 129 -12.19 -1.65 12.11
C VAL A 129 -10.95 -2.32 11.52
N ASP A 130 -10.96 -3.64 11.45
CA ASP A 130 -9.83 -4.42 10.95
C ASP A 130 -10.14 -5.03 9.57
N TYR A 131 -9.18 -4.93 8.67
CA TYR A 131 -9.15 -5.68 7.40
C TYR A 131 -7.94 -6.61 7.40
N LYS A 132 -8.17 -7.92 7.24
CA LYS A 132 -7.09 -8.89 7.07
C LYS A 132 -6.68 -8.91 5.61
N LEU A 133 -5.49 -8.39 5.31
CA LEU A 133 -4.96 -8.32 3.96
C LEU A 133 -4.24 -9.63 3.63
N ALA A 134 -4.89 -10.50 2.86
CA ALA A 134 -4.31 -11.75 2.38
C ALA A 134 -3.33 -11.53 1.21
N SER A 135 -2.48 -12.53 0.92
CA SER A 135 -1.65 -12.51 -0.30
C SER A 135 -2.55 -12.43 -1.54
N GLY A 136 -2.22 -11.55 -2.47
CA GLY A 136 -3.00 -11.30 -3.68
C GLY A 136 -4.23 -10.41 -3.49
N SER A 137 -4.50 -9.94 -2.27
CA SER A 137 -5.64 -9.05 -2.01
C SER A 137 -5.37 -7.61 -2.45
N LEU A 138 -6.45 -6.90 -2.78
CA LEU A 138 -6.49 -5.46 -3.00
C LEU A 138 -7.36 -4.78 -1.95
N LEU A 139 -6.87 -3.69 -1.38
CA LEU A 139 -7.66 -2.75 -0.60
C LEU A 139 -7.53 -1.34 -1.20
N TYR A 140 -8.65 -0.73 -1.58
CA TYR A 140 -8.73 0.65 -2.04
C TYR A 140 -9.33 1.53 -0.94
N MET A 141 -8.76 2.73 -0.78
CA MET A 141 -9.25 3.79 0.07
C MET A 141 -9.36 5.07 -0.75
N ASP A 142 -10.54 5.67 -0.84
CA ASP A 142 -10.67 7.01 -1.41
C ASP A 142 -10.02 8.08 -0.52
N GLN A 143 -10.02 9.33 -0.99
CA GLN A 143 -9.45 10.47 -0.25
C GLN A 143 -10.24 10.79 1.03
N ASP A 144 -11.54 10.53 1.04
CA ASP A 144 -12.43 10.78 2.18
C ASP A 144 -12.09 9.88 3.37
N VAL A 145 -11.64 8.65 3.11
CA VAL A 145 -11.14 7.75 4.15
C VAL A 145 -9.96 8.38 4.89
N GLN A 146 -9.01 9.00 4.17
CA GLN A 146 -7.82 9.60 4.78
C GLN A 146 -8.15 10.81 5.68
N ALA A 147 -9.27 11.48 5.42
CA ALA A 147 -9.75 12.59 6.23
C ALA A 147 -10.49 12.16 7.51
N LYS A 148 -11.03 10.92 7.55
CA LYS A 148 -11.92 10.45 8.64
C LYS A 148 -11.32 9.30 9.45
N TRP A 149 -10.32 8.61 8.91
CA TRP A 149 -9.73 7.41 9.50
C TRP A 149 -8.21 7.45 9.43
N LEU A 150 -7.59 7.06 10.54
CA LEU A 150 -6.19 6.65 10.55
C LEU A 150 -6.11 5.14 10.32
N HIS A 151 -5.01 4.66 9.76
CA HIS A 151 -4.74 3.23 9.60
C HIS A 151 -3.33 2.85 10.07
N ALA A 152 -3.18 1.60 10.53
CA ALA A 152 -1.95 1.06 11.08
C ALA A 152 -1.75 -0.40 10.66
N ILE A 153 -0.48 -0.83 10.65
CA ILE A 153 -0.09 -2.24 10.64
C ILE A 153 0.42 -2.57 12.05
N PRO A 154 -0.40 -3.19 12.93
CA PRO A 154 0.03 -3.60 14.26
C PRO A 154 1.10 -4.70 14.18
N LYS A 155 1.82 -4.91 15.30
CA LYS A 155 2.66 -6.10 15.45
C LYS A 155 1.80 -7.37 15.41
N SER A 156 2.40 -8.46 14.97
CA SER A 156 1.83 -9.81 14.98
C SER A 156 2.90 -10.84 15.34
N ASP A 157 2.49 -12.07 15.63
CA ASP A 157 3.42 -13.18 15.91
C ASP A 157 3.85 -13.94 14.65
N ASP A 158 3.42 -13.47 13.47
CA ASP A 158 3.77 -14.08 12.20
C ASP A 158 5.26 -13.89 11.87
N VAL A 159 5.95 -14.97 11.54
CA VAL A 159 7.39 -14.97 11.23
C VAL A 159 7.68 -14.84 9.74
N GLN A 160 6.65 -14.86 8.89
CA GLN A 160 6.78 -14.79 7.44
C GLN A 160 6.73 -13.34 6.96
N PRO A 161 7.48 -13.00 5.90
CA PRO A 161 7.54 -11.64 5.37
C PRO A 161 6.29 -11.24 4.57
N ARG A 162 6.05 -9.94 4.49
CA ARG A 162 4.97 -9.32 3.69
C ARG A 162 5.52 -8.18 2.85
N ILE A 163 5.05 -8.09 1.60
CA ILE A 163 5.22 -6.90 0.75
C ILE A 163 3.87 -6.19 0.62
N SER A 164 3.90 -4.87 0.81
CA SER A 164 2.78 -3.95 0.55
C SER A 164 3.12 -3.09 -0.66
N LEU A 165 2.33 -3.21 -1.72
CA LEU A 165 2.42 -2.34 -2.90
C LEU A 165 1.37 -1.25 -2.78
N THR A 166 1.78 -0.02 -2.48
CA THR A 166 0.86 1.11 -2.29
C THR A 166 0.89 2.01 -3.52
N PHE A 167 -0.13 1.89 -4.36
CA PHE A 167 -0.29 2.59 -5.62
C PHE A 167 -1.07 3.90 -5.47
N ARG A 168 -0.63 4.91 -6.21
CA ARG A 168 -1.23 6.26 -6.24
C ARG A 168 -1.24 6.82 -7.66
N LYS A 169 -2.20 7.70 -7.94
CA LYS A 169 -2.12 8.65 -9.06
C LYS A 169 -1.68 9.99 -8.51
N ILE A 170 -0.38 10.27 -8.60
CA ILE A 170 0.21 11.53 -8.15
C ILE A 170 -0.01 12.60 -9.23
N LEU A 171 -0.33 13.82 -8.82
CA LEU A 171 -0.38 15.00 -9.68
C LEU A 171 0.97 15.13 -10.41
N SER A 172 0.93 15.10 -11.74
CA SER A 172 2.09 15.49 -12.54
C SER A 172 2.36 16.99 -12.30
N ALA A 173 3.59 17.32 -11.90
CA ALA A 173 4.08 18.69 -11.96
C ALA A 173 4.15 19.18 -13.41
#